data_AF-A0A1H6F557-F1
#
_entry.id   AF-A0A1H6F557-F1
#
_cell.length_a   1.000
_cell.length_b   1.000
_cell.length_c   1.000
_cell.angle_alpha   90.00
_cell.angle_beta   90.00
_cell.angle_gamma   90.00
#
_symmetry.space_group_name_H-M   'P 1'
#
loop_
_entity.id
_entity.type
_entity.pdbx_description
1 polymer ?
#
loop_
_entity_poly.entity_id
_entity_poly.type
_entity_poly.pdbx_seq_one_letter_code
_entity_poly.pdbx_strand_id
1 'polypeptide(L)'
;MNQKLAERNIKIHGWINFVSGVVFLVPVVSIFYKYTGLSIAEIVIISNITTLCIWLFELPTSIFADTSGRKKSMIYSVICNALGALVILLFPTFIGFVVAAIFAALYWSFWSGTGQAFLEENLRIIKKEKEFGRKIGHFMFYEQLASLSTPLIASLILKSFGDSGYIILAGLDLVFAIFLVILVLQLTETTKIKEKFSTAQESWKHNLNTAKIALKNVFQSSKLKTFLVYRSLSHHMLFLGVILLPVLSEKGMLDWHSGIVVAIGTIGSMFASKYAYKNWRKMELQLFLGFGNNNSRNTLNCHRSHSRFMDCNSILVFSIQCF
;
A
#
# COMPACT_ATOMS: atom_id res chain seq x y z
N MET A 1 -7.82 21.41 22.17
CA MET A 1 -8.48 21.19 20.86
C MET A 1 -7.73 20.15 20.00
N ASN A 2 -6.42 20.33 19.76
CA ASN A 2 -5.66 19.44 18.86
C ASN A 2 -5.52 17.98 19.34
N GLN A 3 -5.51 17.69 20.64
CA GLN A 3 -5.41 16.31 21.13
C GLN A 3 -6.67 15.48 20.85
N LYS A 4 -7.86 16.00 21.19
CA LYS A 4 -9.14 15.32 20.87
C LYS A 4 -9.30 15.10 19.36
N LEU A 5 -8.87 16.07 18.55
CA LEU A 5 -8.88 15.97 17.09
C LEU A 5 -7.93 14.87 16.60
N ALA A 6 -6.71 14.81 17.14
CA ALA A 6 -5.74 13.78 16.79
C ALA A 6 -6.20 12.37 17.17
N GLU A 7 -6.81 12.19 18.34
CA GLU A 7 -7.41 10.92 18.74
C GLU A 7 -8.55 10.51 17.80
N ARG A 8 -9.41 11.45 17.39
CA ARG A 8 -10.47 11.21 16.41
C ARG A 8 -9.89 10.76 15.07
N ASN A 9 -8.88 11.47 14.57
CA ASN A 9 -8.21 11.15 13.31
C ASN A 9 -7.60 9.75 13.35
N ILE A 10 -6.95 9.35 14.44
CA ILE A 10 -6.38 7.99 14.59
C ILE A 10 -7.48 6.92 14.51
N LYS A 11 -8.66 7.16 15.13
CA LYS A 11 -9.79 6.23 15.04
C LYS A 11 -10.34 6.12 13.62
N ILE A 12 -10.58 7.25 12.96
CA ILE A 12 -11.05 7.29 11.56
C ILE A 12 -10.03 6.60 10.65
N HIS A 13 -8.73 6.85 10.85
CA HIS A 13 -7.68 6.25 10.06
C HIS A 13 -7.63 4.72 10.21
N GLY A 14 -7.98 4.18 11.38
CA GLY A 14 -8.18 2.73 11.55
C GLY A 14 -9.29 2.16 10.66
N TRP A 15 -10.44 2.85 10.58
CA TRP A 15 -11.52 2.47 9.67
C TRP A 15 -11.13 2.61 8.20
N ILE A 16 -10.39 3.67 7.85
CA ILE A 16 -9.85 3.87 6.51
C ILE A 16 -8.98 2.69 6.09
N ASN A 17 -8.09 2.18 6.96
CA ASN A 17 -7.24 1.02 6.64
C ASN A 17 -8.06 -0.28 6.52
N PHE A 18 -9.10 -0.47 7.34
CA PHE A 18 -9.99 -1.61 7.17
C PHE A 18 -10.71 -1.56 5.81
N VAL A 19 -11.30 -0.41 5.47
CA VAL A 19 -12.06 -0.24 4.22
C VAL A 19 -11.15 -0.28 3.00
N SER A 20 -9.90 0.19 3.08
CA SER A 20 -8.95 0.08 1.96
C SER A 20 -8.58 -1.37 1.63
N GLY A 21 -8.70 -2.30 2.58
CA GLY A 21 -8.55 -3.73 2.34
C GLY A 21 -9.81 -4.39 1.74
N VAL A 22 -10.93 -3.68 1.62
CA VAL A 22 -12.13 -4.21 0.99
C VAL A 22 -12.02 -4.06 -0.53
N VAL A 23 -11.46 -5.09 -1.17
CA VAL A 23 -11.32 -5.19 -2.63
C VAL A 23 -11.82 -6.54 -3.16
N PHE A 24 -12.88 -6.53 -3.97
CA PHE A 24 -13.59 -7.72 -4.43
C PHE A 24 -13.09 -8.24 -5.77
N LEU A 25 -12.76 -7.38 -6.74
CA LEU A 25 -12.26 -7.82 -8.04
C LEU A 25 -10.80 -8.24 -7.99
N VAL A 26 -9.94 -7.56 -7.24
CA VAL A 26 -8.49 -7.84 -7.18
C VAL A 26 -8.14 -9.33 -7.09
N PRO A 27 -8.75 -10.15 -6.19
CA PRO A 27 -8.43 -11.58 -6.10
C PRO A 27 -8.80 -12.39 -7.37
N VAL A 28 -9.69 -11.88 -8.21
CA VAL A 28 -10.21 -12.57 -9.41
C VAL A 28 -9.99 -11.76 -10.69
N VAL A 29 -9.23 -10.66 -10.63
CA VAL A 29 -9.18 -9.63 -11.68
C VAL A 29 -8.58 -10.15 -12.97
N SER A 30 -7.59 -11.05 -12.88
CA SER A 30 -6.97 -11.65 -14.05
C SER A 30 -7.91 -12.64 -14.75
N ILE A 31 -8.77 -13.33 -14.00
CA ILE A 31 -9.84 -14.16 -14.57
C ILE A 31 -10.92 -13.28 -15.18
N PHE A 32 -11.29 -12.18 -14.53
CA PHE A 32 -12.21 -11.20 -15.10
C PHE A 32 -11.71 -10.63 -16.44
N TYR A 33 -10.43 -10.25 -16.52
CA TYR A 33 -9.83 -9.81 -17.78
C TYR A 33 -9.90 -10.89 -18.86
N LYS A 34 -9.61 -12.15 -18.49
CA LYS A 34 -9.75 -13.29 -19.40
C LYS A 34 -11.19 -13.46 -19.90
N TYR A 35 -12.16 -13.37 -18.99
CA TYR A 35 -13.59 -13.42 -19.29
C TYR A 35 -14.01 -12.34 -20.29
N THR A 36 -13.44 -11.14 -20.20
CA THR A 36 -13.68 -10.05 -21.18
C THR A 36 -12.97 -10.24 -22.53
N GLY A 37 -12.28 -11.36 -22.74
CA GLY A 37 -11.63 -11.73 -24.00
C GLY A 37 -10.15 -11.35 -24.10
N LEU A 38 -9.52 -10.86 -23.03
CA LEU A 38 -8.08 -10.53 -23.08
C LEU A 38 -7.21 -11.79 -23.08
N SER A 39 -6.13 -11.72 -23.84
CA SER A 39 -5.04 -12.68 -23.80
C SER A 39 -4.22 -12.54 -22.51
N ILE A 40 -3.49 -13.61 -22.14
CA ILE A 40 -2.56 -13.57 -20.99
C ILE A 40 -1.49 -12.49 -21.22
N ALA A 41 -1.04 -12.30 -22.46
CA ALA A 41 -0.07 -11.26 -22.82
C ALA A 41 -0.60 -9.85 -22.50
N GLU A 42 -1.85 -9.55 -22.84
CA GLU A 42 -2.49 -8.26 -22.54
C GLU A 42 -2.65 -8.04 -21.03
N ILE A 43 -3.01 -9.07 -20.26
CA ILE A 43 -3.09 -9.02 -18.79
C ILE A 43 -1.74 -8.66 -18.19
N VAL A 44 -0.67 -9.29 -18.68
CA VAL A 44 0.71 -9.01 -18.27
C VAL A 44 1.11 -7.58 -18.66
N ILE A 45 0.74 -7.10 -19.85
CA ILE A 45 1.00 -5.72 -20.29
C ILE A 45 0.33 -4.71 -19.35
N ILE A 46 -0.94 -4.90 -19.00
CA ILE A 46 -1.67 -4.03 -18.06
C ILE A 46 -0.95 -3.98 -16.70
N SER A 47 -0.51 -5.14 -16.21
CA SER A 47 0.20 -5.25 -14.92
C SER A 47 1.56 -4.52 -14.93
N ASN A 48 2.29 -4.63 -16.05
CA ASN A 48 3.56 -3.92 -16.24
C ASN A 48 3.36 -2.40 -16.39
N ILE A 49 2.33 -1.97 -17.12
CA ILE A 49 1.96 -0.55 -17.23
C ILE A 49 1.65 0.00 -15.83
N THR A 50 0.86 -0.71 -15.03
CA THR A 50 0.54 -0.31 -13.66
C THR A 50 1.81 -0.09 -12.84
N THR A 51 2.74 -1.06 -12.88
CA THR A 51 4.01 -1.01 -12.12
C THR A 51 4.90 0.15 -12.59
N LEU A 52 5.02 0.35 -13.91
CA LEU A 52 5.77 1.45 -14.49
C LEU A 52 5.18 2.80 -14.07
N CYS A 53 3.85 2.95 -14.13
CA CYS A 53 3.17 4.16 -13.69
C CYS A 53 3.36 4.43 -12.20
N ILE A 54 3.32 3.41 -11.33
CA ILE A 54 3.59 3.59 -9.89
C ILE A 54 4.98 4.18 -9.69
N TRP A 55 5.98 3.63 -10.39
CA TRP A 55 7.36 4.10 -10.31
C TRP A 55 7.52 5.54 -10.81
N LEU A 56 6.85 5.88 -11.92
CA LEU A 56 6.86 7.24 -12.48
C LEU A 56 6.16 8.26 -11.57
N PHE A 57 5.07 7.87 -10.90
CA PHE A 57 4.26 8.76 -10.08
C PHE A 57 4.74 8.88 -8.63
N GLU A 58 5.46 7.90 -8.08
CA GLU A 58 5.96 7.92 -6.69
C GLU A 58 6.71 9.21 -6.33
N LEU A 59 7.59 9.69 -7.21
CA LEU A 59 8.33 10.93 -6.97
C LEU A 59 7.41 12.17 -7.00
N PRO A 60 6.60 12.42 -8.06
CA PRO A 60 5.61 13.49 -8.09
C PRO A 60 4.63 13.48 -6.91
N THR A 61 4.09 12.33 -6.53
CA THR A 61 3.09 12.22 -5.45
C THR A 61 3.72 12.46 -4.08
N SER A 62 4.96 12.03 -3.87
CA SER A 62 5.71 12.32 -2.64
C SER A 62 5.94 13.82 -2.48
N ILE A 63 6.41 14.49 -3.54
CA ILE A 63 6.56 15.96 -3.58
C ILE A 63 5.22 16.65 -3.27
N PHE A 64 4.13 16.15 -3.85
CA PHE A 64 2.80 16.68 -3.61
C PHE A 64 2.38 16.55 -2.14
N ALA A 65 2.60 15.38 -1.52
CA ALA A 65 2.26 15.15 -0.12
C ALA A 65 3.00 16.10 0.83
N ASP A 66 4.28 16.36 0.56
CA ASP A 66 5.12 17.26 1.38
C ASP A 66 4.75 18.74 1.20
N THR A 67 4.32 19.14 0.00
CA THR A 67 4.03 20.55 -0.33
C THR A 67 2.58 20.95 -0.11
N SER A 68 1.63 20.06 -0.40
CA SER A 68 0.20 20.35 -0.36
C SER A 68 -0.51 19.82 0.89
N GLY A 69 0.17 18.97 1.66
CA GLY A 69 -0.34 18.36 2.88
C GLY A 69 -0.79 16.91 2.67
N ARG A 70 -0.71 16.12 3.74
CA ARG A 70 -0.93 14.68 3.71
C ARG A 70 -2.40 14.33 3.55
N LYS A 71 -3.31 15.09 4.18
CA LYS A 71 -4.76 14.87 3.97
C LYS A 71 -5.11 15.01 2.48
N LYS A 72 -4.59 16.03 1.80
CA LYS A 72 -4.88 16.23 0.37
C LYS A 72 -4.36 15.07 -0.47
N SER A 73 -3.13 14.62 -0.22
CA SER A 73 -2.57 13.44 -0.87
C SER A 73 -3.48 12.21 -0.69
N MET A 74 -3.96 11.94 0.54
CA MET A 74 -4.92 10.86 0.79
C MET A 74 -6.23 11.03 0.02
N ILE A 75 -6.75 12.26 -0.10
CA ILE A 75 -7.98 12.53 -0.87
C ILE A 75 -7.78 12.21 -2.35
N TYR A 76 -6.69 12.69 -2.97
CA TYR A 76 -6.41 12.41 -4.38
C TYR A 76 -6.19 10.92 -4.63
N SER A 77 -5.54 10.22 -3.69
CA SER A 77 -5.40 8.77 -3.73
C SER A 77 -6.75 8.08 -3.87
N VAL A 78 -7.67 8.30 -2.92
CA VAL A 78 -8.95 7.57 -2.89
C VAL A 78 -9.91 8.00 -4.00
N ILE A 79 -9.80 9.24 -4.50
CA ILE A 79 -10.51 9.66 -5.72
C ILE A 79 -10.00 8.88 -6.93
N CYS A 80 -8.67 8.71 -7.08
CA CYS A 80 -8.12 7.90 -8.17
C CYS A 80 -8.59 6.44 -8.07
N ASN A 81 -8.69 5.89 -6.86
CA ASN A 81 -9.26 4.54 -6.65
C ASN A 81 -10.71 4.45 -7.15
N ALA A 82 -11.56 5.42 -6.78
CA ALA A 82 -12.95 5.45 -7.22
C ALA A 82 -13.09 5.62 -8.74
N LEU A 83 -12.24 6.45 -9.36
CA LEU A 83 -12.20 6.60 -10.82
C LEU A 83 -11.73 5.32 -11.51
N GLY A 84 -10.71 4.64 -10.98
CA GLY A 84 -10.27 3.34 -11.50
C GLY A 84 -11.37 2.28 -11.44
N ALA A 85 -12.05 2.17 -10.30
CA ALA A 85 -13.19 1.26 -10.13
C ALA A 85 -14.35 1.58 -11.09
N LEU A 86 -14.65 2.88 -11.27
CA LEU A 86 -15.67 3.34 -12.21
C LEU A 86 -15.33 2.96 -13.66
N VAL A 87 -14.07 3.15 -14.07
CA VAL A 87 -13.62 2.79 -15.42
C VAL A 87 -13.72 1.29 -15.66
N ILE A 88 -13.32 0.46 -14.69
CA ILE A 88 -13.44 -1.01 -14.79
C ILE A 88 -14.91 -1.42 -14.98
N LEU A 89 -15.83 -0.81 -14.23
CA LEU A 89 -17.25 -1.12 -14.30
C LEU A 89 -17.88 -0.71 -15.64
N LEU A 90 -17.53 0.47 -16.17
CA LEU A 90 -18.17 1.02 -17.37
C LEU A 90 -17.50 0.58 -18.68
N PHE A 91 -16.20 0.31 -18.66
CA PHE A 91 -15.40 0.04 -19.84
C PHE A 91 -14.55 -1.24 -19.69
N PRO A 92 -15.18 -2.44 -19.61
CA PRO A 92 -14.48 -3.71 -19.46
C PRO A 92 -13.81 -4.14 -20.77
N THR A 93 -12.79 -3.38 -21.20
CA THR A 93 -12.02 -3.54 -22.43
C THR A 93 -10.55 -3.34 -22.13
N PHE A 94 -9.66 -3.81 -23.02
CA PHE A 94 -8.22 -3.62 -22.85
C PHE A 94 -7.83 -2.16 -22.56
N ILE A 95 -8.32 -1.20 -23.36
CA ILE A 95 -8.04 0.23 -23.16
C ILE A 95 -8.64 0.74 -21.85
N GLY A 96 -9.85 0.33 -21.49
CA GLY A 96 -10.46 0.67 -20.20
C GLY A 96 -9.60 0.18 -19.03
N PHE A 97 -9.07 -1.04 -19.08
CA PHE A 97 -8.19 -1.57 -18.04
C PHE A 97 -6.83 -0.88 -17.99
N VAL A 98 -6.28 -0.44 -19.12
CA VAL A 98 -5.07 0.40 -19.14
C VAL A 98 -5.32 1.74 -18.45
N VAL A 99 -6.47 2.37 -18.71
CA VAL A 99 -6.85 3.62 -18.03
C VAL A 99 -7.05 3.38 -16.51
N ALA A 100 -7.73 2.30 -16.15
CA ALA A 100 -7.91 1.91 -14.75
C ALA A 100 -6.57 1.62 -14.05
N ALA A 101 -5.62 1.00 -14.75
CA ALA A 101 -4.26 0.75 -14.26
C ALA A 101 -3.50 2.05 -13.95
N ILE A 102 -3.65 3.10 -14.77
CA ILE A 102 -3.06 4.42 -14.51
C ILE A 102 -3.67 5.04 -13.25
N PHE A 103 -5.00 4.96 -13.09
CA PHE A 103 -5.67 5.43 -11.88
C PHE A 103 -5.27 4.64 -10.63
N ALA A 104 -5.15 3.31 -10.74
CA ALA A 104 -4.66 2.45 -9.68
C ALA A 104 -3.22 2.80 -9.29
N ALA A 105 -2.37 3.07 -10.27
CA ALA A 105 -1.01 3.52 -10.02
C ALA A 105 -0.96 4.84 -9.25
N LEU A 106 -1.77 5.83 -9.64
CA LEU A 106 -1.89 7.09 -8.90
C LEU A 106 -2.43 6.88 -7.49
N TYR A 107 -3.44 6.02 -7.32
CA TYR A 107 -3.97 5.63 -6.00
C TYR A 107 -2.83 5.16 -5.09
N TRP A 108 -2.06 4.15 -5.53
CA TRP A 108 -0.97 3.58 -4.74
C TRP A 108 0.16 4.58 -4.49
N SER A 109 0.55 5.38 -5.50
CA SER A 109 1.62 6.36 -5.36
C SER A 109 1.27 7.50 -4.37
N PHE A 110 0.01 7.94 -4.29
CA PHE A 110 -0.41 8.91 -3.27
C PHE A 110 -0.64 8.26 -1.90
N TRP A 111 -1.09 7.01 -1.86
CA TRP A 111 -1.35 6.27 -0.63
C TRP A 111 -0.06 5.94 0.13
N SER A 112 0.96 5.53 -0.62
CA SER A 112 2.30 5.15 -0.15
C SER A 112 2.89 6.23 0.76
N GLY A 113 3.28 5.85 1.99
CA GLY A 113 3.92 6.73 2.97
C GLY A 113 3.04 7.79 3.63
N THR A 114 2.02 8.32 2.93
CA THR A 114 1.17 9.42 3.42
C THR A 114 0.41 9.03 4.69
N GLY A 115 -0.20 7.83 4.71
CA GLY A 115 -0.97 7.35 5.86
C GLY A 115 -0.11 7.17 7.10
N GLN A 116 1.04 6.48 6.98
CA GLN A 116 1.97 6.27 8.10
C GLN A 116 2.42 7.60 8.69
N ALA A 117 2.80 8.54 7.83
CA ALA A 117 3.30 9.82 8.26
C ALA A 117 2.19 10.64 8.96
N PHE A 118 0.96 10.58 8.44
CA PHE A 118 -0.21 11.16 9.10
C PHE A 118 -0.47 10.55 10.49
N LEU A 119 -0.31 9.22 10.65
CA LEU A 119 -0.42 8.56 11.96
C LEU A 119 0.66 9.05 12.93
N GLU A 120 1.92 9.13 12.49
CA GLU A 120 3.05 9.61 13.29
C GLU A 120 2.79 11.02 13.85
N GLU A 121 2.32 11.93 12.99
CA GLU A 121 2.00 13.31 13.39
C GLU A 121 0.89 13.38 14.45
N ASN A 122 -0.19 12.63 14.25
CA ASN A 122 -1.29 12.60 15.22
C ASN A 122 -0.84 11.96 16.56
N LEU A 123 0.01 10.93 16.54
CA LEU A 123 0.58 10.34 17.75
C LEU A 123 1.50 11.31 18.50
N ARG A 124 2.27 12.12 17.77
CA ARG A 124 3.12 13.16 18.36
C ARG A 124 2.32 14.24 19.07
N ILE A 125 1.16 14.63 18.53
CA ILE A 125 0.28 15.64 19.16
C ILE A 125 -0.25 15.15 20.52
N ILE A 126 -0.51 13.85 20.65
CA ILE A 126 -0.99 13.24 21.90
C ILE A 126 0.15 12.63 22.75
N LYS A 127 1.42 12.85 22.38
CA LYS A 127 2.62 12.38 23.08
C LYS A 127 2.66 10.84 23.25
N LYS A 128 2.25 10.10 22.23
CA LYS A 128 2.20 8.62 22.18
C LYS A 128 3.02 8.02 21.03
N GLU A 129 4.13 8.63 20.68
CA GLU A 129 5.02 8.21 19.59
C GLU A 129 5.51 6.76 19.77
N LYS A 130 5.74 6.33 21.03
CA LYS A 130 6.11 4.96 21.37
C LYS A 130 5.06 3.91 20.97
N GLU A 131 3.81 4.32 20.73
CA GLU A 131 2.75 3.41 20.28
C GLU A 131 2.70 3.21 18.77
N PHE A 132 3.53 3.92 17.98
CA PHE A 132 3.49 3.90 16.50
C PHE A 132 3.50 2.48 15.94
N GLY A 133 4.51 1.66 16.28
CA GLY A 133 4.64 0.30 15.77
C GLY A 133 3.44 -0.60 16.10
N ARG A 134 2.83 -0.43 17.28
CA ARG A 134 1.61 -1.17 17.67
C ARG A 134 0.40 -0.70 16.86
N LYS A 135 0.24 0.62 16.69
CA LYS A 135 -0.91 1.20 15.98
C LYS A 135 -0.89 0.87 14.49
N ILE A 136 0.26 0.98 13.84
CA ILE A 136 0.39 0.65 12.42
C ILE A 136 0.22 -0.85 12.18
N GLY A 137 0.74 -1.72 13.06
CA GLY A 137 0.49 -3.16 12.99
C GLY A 137 -0.99 -3.52 13.13
N HIS A 138 -1.75 -2.80 13.97
CA HIS A 138 -3.21 -2.96 14.04
C HIS A 138 -3.91 -2.50 12.76
N PHE A 139 -3.51 -1.36 12.19
CA PHE A 139 -4.09 -0.87 10.93
C PHE A 139 -3.90 -1.89 9.80
N MET A 140 -2.68 -2.41 9.66
CA MET A 140 -2.37 -3.44 8.67
C MET A 140 -3.10 -4.76 8.94
N PHE A 141 -3.27 -5.15 10.21
CA PHE A 141 -4.07 -6.31 10.55
C PHE A 141 -5.54 -6.13 10.12
N TYR A 142 -6.12 -4.95 10.33
CA TYR A 142 -7.50 -4.69 9.92
C TYR A 142 -7.67 -4.63 8.39
N GLU A 143 -6.71 -4.04 7.69
CA GLU A 143 -6.62 -4.10 6.22
C GLU A 143 -6.60 -5.56 5.74
N GLN A 144 -5.68 -6.37 6.26
CA GLN A 144 -5.55 -7.77 5.85
C GLN A 144 -6.74 -8.64 6.26
N LEU A 145 -7.41 -8.33 7.37
CA LEU A 145 -8.65 -9.00 7.74
C LEU A 145 -9.75 -8.75 6.69
N ALA A 146 -9.85 -7.52 6.18
CA ALA A 146 -10.77 -7.19 5.11
C ALA A 146 -10.36 -7.91 3.81
N SER A 147 -9.08 -7.85 3.42
CA SER A 147 -8.53 -8.50 2.22
C SER A 147 -8.62 -10.02 2.24
N LEU A 148 -8.74 -10.65 3.42
CA LEU A 148 -9.02 -12.09 3.56
C LEU A 148 -10.51 -12.41 3.33
N SER A 149 -11.40 -11.50 3.70
CA SER A 149 -12.85 -11.71 3.60
C SER A 149 -13.38 -11.52 2.17
N THR A 150 -12.80 -10.59 1.40
CA THR A 150 -13.31 -10.25 0.07
C THR A 150 -13.14 -11.35 -0.98
N PRO A 151 -12.06 -12.17 -1.02
CA PRO A 151 -11.97 -13.28 -1.97
C PRO A 151 -13.00 -14.37 -1.71
N LEU A 152 -13.37 -14.61 -0.44
CA LEU A 152 -14.43 -15.56 -0.08
C LEU A 152 -15.80 -15.06 -0.52
N ILE A 153 -16.07 -13.77 -0.33
CA ILE A 153 -17.31 -13.13 -0.81
C ILE A 153 -17.35 -13.14 -2.35
N ALA A 154 -16.22 -12.84 -3.01
CA ALA A 154 -16.11 -12.91 -4.47
C ALA A 154 -16.38 -14.32 -5.01
N SER A 155 -15.80 -15.34 -4.36
CA SER A 155 -16.06 -16.75 -4.66
C SER A 155 -17.54 -17.09 -4.57
N LEU A 156 -18.21 -16.69 -3.47
CA LEU A 156 -19.65 -16.94 -3.28
C LEU A 156 -20.51 -16.26 -4.36
N ILE A 157 -20.19 -15.01 -4.70
CA ILE A 157 -20.89 -14.26 -5.75
C ILE A 157 -20.70 -14.92 -7.11
N LEU A 158 -19.47 -15.26 -7.50
CA LEU A 158 -19.20 -15.95 -8.77
C LEU A 158 -19.87 -17.34 -8.83
N LYS A 159 -19.89 -18.07 -7.71
CA LYS A 159 -20.60 -19.36 -7.64
C LYS A 159 -22.12 -19.20 -7.84
N SER A 160 -22.71 -18.14 -7.31
CA SER A 160 -24.17 -17.95 -7.32
C SER A 160 -24.68 -17.28 -8.60
N PHE A 161 -23.89 -16.38 -9.18
CA PHE A 161 -24.30 -15.53 -10.30
C PHE A 161 -23.49 -15.78 -11.58
N GLY A 162 -22.52 -16.70 -11.56
CA GLY A 162 -21.63 -16.99 -12.68
C GLY A 162 -20.91 -15.72 -13.15
N ASP A 163 -20.86 -15.56 -14.46
CA ASP A 163 -20.20 -14.45 -15.13
C ASP A 163 -20.80 -13.07 -14.82
N SER A 164 -22.11 -13.01 -14.55
CA SER A 164 -22.77 -11.77 -14.11
C SER A 164 -22.26 -11.32 -12.74
N GLY A 165 -21.64 -12.22 -11.97
CA GLY A 165 -20.99 -11.93 -10.71
C GLY A 165 -19.86 -10.90 -10.84
N TYR A 166 -19.12 -10.88 -11.96
CA TYR A 166 -18.04 -9.90 -12.16
C TYR A 166 -18.53 -8.45 -12.13
N ILE A 167 -19.70 -8.17 -12.72
CA ILE A 167 -20.32 -6.83 -12.70
C ILE A 167 -20.76 -6.46 -11.28
N ILE A 168 -21.28 -7.43 -10.52
CA ILE A 168 -21.64 -7.22 -9.11
C ILE A 168 -20.40 -6.87 -8.29
N LEU A 169 -19.30 -7.59 -8.46
CA LEU A 169 -18.03 -7.32 -7.77
C LEU A 169 -17.47 -5.94 -8.14
N ALA A 170 -17.49 -5.57 -9.43
CA ALA A 170 -17.09 -4.25 -9.90
C ALA A 170 -17.93 -3.13 -9.27
N GLY A 171 -19.24 -3.34 -9.17
CA GLY A 171 -20.15 -2.40 -8.51
C GLY A 171 -19.87 -2.26 -7.02
N LEU A 172 -19.61 -3.36 -6.32
CA LEU A 172 -19.22 -3.35 -4.90
C LEU A 172 -17.91 -2.58 -4.69
N ASP A 173 -16.90 -2.81 -5.53
CA ASP A 173 -15.63 -2.08 -5.45
C ASP A 173 -15.83 -0.56 -5.61
N LEU A 174 -16.69 -0.14 -6.56
CA LEU A 174 -17.02 1.27 -6.71
C LEU A 174 -17.72 1.84 -5.47
N VAL A 175 -18.69 1.11 -4.89
CA VAL A 175 -19.40 1.53 -3.67
C VAL A 175 -18.41 1.71 -2.50
N PHE A 176 -17.53 0.74 -2.28
CA PHE A 176 -16.54 0.82 -1.20
C PHE A 176 -15.46 1.87 -1.47
N ALA A 177 -15.08 2.11 -2.73
CA ALA A 177 -14.17 3.19 -3.09
C ALA A 177 -14.78 4.57 -2.79
N ILE A 178 -16.07 4.79 -3.11
CA ILE A 178 -16.79 6.03 -2.76
C ILE A 178 -16.91 6.16 -1.23
N PHE A 179 -17.20 5.06 -0.53
CA PHE A 179 -17.24 5.08 0.94
C PHE A 179 -15.89 5.45 1.55
N LEU A 180 -14.79 4.95 0.98
CA LEU A 180 -13.43 5.31 1.38
C LEU A 180 -13.15 6.81 1.18
N VAL A 181 -13.60 7.40 0.06
CA VAL A 181 -13.54 8.87 -0.16
C VAL A 181 -14.23 9.62 0.98
N ILE A 182 -15.45 9.21 1.35
CA ILE A 182 -16.22 9.83 2.43
C ILE A 182 -15.44 9.77 3.76
N LEU A 183 -14.85 8.63 4.10
CA LEU A 183 -14.07 8.48 5.34
C LEU A 183 -12.82 9.38 5.36
N VAL A 184 -12.09 9.45 4.25
CA VAL A 184 -10.89 10.30 4.16
C VAL A 184 -11.25 11.79 4.27
N LEU A 185 -12.38 12.22 3.71
CA LEU A 185 -12.84 13.61 3.82
C LEU A 185 -13.08 14.05 5.28
N GLN A 186 -13.47 13.11 6.16
CA GLN A 186 -13.69 13.36 7.60
C GLN A 186 -12.39 13.59 8.39
N LEU A 187 -11.22 13.21 7.86
CA LEU A 187 -9.95 13.54 8.47
C LEU A 187 -9.76 15.06 8.54
N THR A 188 -9.02 15.55 9.51
CA THR A 188 -8.67 16.98 9.59
C THR A 188 -7.16 17.11 9.69
N GLU A 189 -6.57 18.01 8.89
CA GLU A 189 -5.14 18.29 8.96
C GLU A 189 -4.82 18.85 10.35
N THR A 190 -3.93 18.18 11.09
CA THR A 190 -3.59 18.55 12.47
C THR A 190 -2.24 19.24 12.58
N THR A 191 -1.39 19.16 11.55
CA THR A 191 -0.07 19.78 11.48
C THR A 191 -0.03 20.83 10.37
N LYS A 192 0.65 21.95 10.64
CA LYS A 192 1.02 22.89 9.60
C LYS A 192 2.22 22.30 8.84
N ILE A 193 2.21 22.41 7.51
CA ILE A 193 3.31 22.00 6.64
C ILE A 193 4.61 22.68 7.13
N LYS A 194 5.57 21.87 7.60
CA LYS A 194 6.81 22.35 8.23
C LYS A 194 7.80 22.92 7.23
N GLU A 195 7.89 22.32 6.05
CA GLU A 195 8.76 22.77 4.96
C GLU A 195 7.91 23.45 3.90
N LYS A 196 7.85 24.78 3.96
CA LYS A 196 7.19 25.57 2.93
C LYS A 196 8.20 25.79 1.81
N PHE A 197 8.25 24.86 0.85
CA PHE A 197 8.98 25.11 -0.39
C PHE A 197 8.34 26.31 -1.09
N SER A 198 9.17 27.27 -1.51
CA SER A 198 8.68 28.51 -2.13
C SER A 198 8.11 28.25 -3.53
N THR A 199 8.62 27.21 -4.21
CA THR A 199 8.22 26.81 -5.56
C THR A 199 8.24 25.28 -5.72
N ALA A 200 7.42 24.77 -6.64
CA ALA A 200 7.42 23.34 -6.99
C ALA A 200 8.79 22.87 -7.51
N GLN A 201 9.52 23.75 -8.21
CA GLN A 201 10.86 23.45 -8.72
C GLN A 201 11.89 23.21 -7.61
N GLU A 202 11.78 23.95 -6.50
CA GLU A 202 12.65 23.77 -5.34
C GLU A 202 12.42 22.42 -4.67
N SER A 203 11.15 22.05 -4.45
CA SER A 203 10.79 20.74 -3.89
C SER A 203 11.21 19.59 -4.81
N TRP A 204 11.05 19.75 -6.13
CA TRP A 204 11.49 18.76 -7.12
C TRP A 204 13.00 18.57 -7.09
N LYS A 205 13.79 19.65 -7.09
CA LYS A 205 15.25 19.58 -6.98
C LYS A 205 15.67 18.92 -5.66
N HIS A 206 15.03 19.26 -4.55
CA HIS A 206 15.30 18.65 -3.25
C HIS A 206 15.06 17.14 -3.28
N ASN A 207 13.88 16.71 -3.73
CA ASN A 207 13.51 15.30 -3.76
C ASN A 207 14.36 14.48 -4.76
N LEU A 208 14.71 15.05 -5.92
CA LEU A 208 15.67 14.42 -6.83
C LEU A 208 17.06 14.25 -6.18
N ASN A 209 17.53 15.24 -5.42
CA ASN A 209 18.81 15.15 -4.73
C ASN A 209 18.75 14.09 -3.62
N THR A 210 17.68 14.04 -2.85
CA THR A 210 17.44 13.00 -1.84
C THR A 210 17.40 11.61 -2.48
N ALA A 211 16.68 11.44 -3.59
CA ALA A 211 16.64 10.19 -4.34
C ALA A 211 18.02 9.77 -4.85
N LYS A 212 18.83 10.71 -5.38
CA LYS A 212 20.21 10.46 -5.80
C LYS A 212 21.11 10.02 -4.65
N ILE A 213 20.98 10.67 -3.48
CA ILE A 213 21.74 10.32 -2.28
C ILE A 213 21.33 8.93 -1.78
N ALA A 214 20.02 8.65 -1.70
CA ALA A 214 19.50 7.35 -1.32
C ALA A 214 20.00 6.25 -2.27
N LEU A 215 19.96 6.49 -3.58
CA LEU A 215 20.45 5.56 -4.60
C LEU A 215 21.97 5.34 -4.47
N LYS A 216 22.75 6.39 -4.23
CA LYS A 216 24.19 6.27 -3.97
C LYS A 216 24.47 5.43 -2.72
N ASN A 217 23.72 5.65 -1.64
CA ASN A 217 23.84 4.88 -0.39
C ASN A 217 23.51 3.40 -0.60
N VAL A 218 22.51 3.11 -1.43
CA VAL A 218 22.19 1.74 -1.85
C VAL A 218 23.39 1.12 -2.54
N PHE A 219 23.97 1.75 -3.56
CA PHE A 219 25.09 1.16 -4.31
C PHE A 219 26.34 0.94 -3.44
N GLN A 220 26.57 1.80 -2.45
CA GLN A 220 27.70 1.71 -1.53
C GLN A 220 27.53 0.62 -0.46
N SER A 221 26.32 0.40 0.05
CA SER A 221 26.06 -0.58 1.11
C SER A 221 25.67 -1.94 0.52
N SER A 222 26.53 -2.96 0.68
CA SER A 222 26.22 -4.34 0.28
C SER A 222 24.92 -4.86 0.89
N LYS A 223 24.60 -4.41 2.11
CA LYS A 223 23.42 -4.86 2.85
C LYS A 223 22.13 -4.21 2.36
N LEU A 224 22.17 -2.92 2.00
CA LEU A 224 21.03 -2.27 1.35
C LEU A 224 20.76 -2.88 -0.03
N LYS A 225 21.82 -3.23 -0.78
CA LYS A 225 21.66 -3.96 -2.05
C LYS A 225 20.95 -5.30 -1.85
N THR A 226 21.45 -6.14 -0.93
CA THR A 226 20.82 -7.44 -0.65
C THR A 226 19.38 -7.30 -0.18
N PHE A 227 19.11 -6.33 0.70
CA PHE A 227 17.75 -6.03 1.15
C PHE A 227 16.82 -5.65 0.00
N LEU A 228 17.26 -4.78 -0.92
CA LEU A 228 16.47 -4.38 -2.07
C LEU A 228 16.26 -5.53 -3.08
N VAL A 229 17.27 -6.37 -3.30
CA VAL A 229 17.13 -7.57 -4.15
C VAL A 229 16.11 -8.51 -3.55
N TYR A 230 16.22 -8.81 -2.25
CA TYR A 230 15.26 -9.66 -1.53
C TYR A 230 13.84 -9.08 -1.63
N ARG A 231 13.67 -7.78 -1.34
CA ARG A 231 12.37 -7.08 -1.44
C ARG A 231 11.79 -7.15 -2.84
N SER A 232 12.61 -6.90 -3.86
CA SER A 232 12.19 -6.98 -5.26
C SER A 232 11.72 -8.38 -5.61
N LEU A 233 12.50 -9.42 -5.24
CA LEU A 233 12.17 -10.80 -5.51
C LEU A 233 10.90 -11.27 -4.79
N SER A 234 10.72 -10.87 -3.53
CA SER A 234 9.48 -11.14 -2.77
C SER A 234 8.25 -10.53 -3.45
N HIS A 235 8.37 -9.31 -3.99
CA HIS A 235 7.26 -8.67 -4.73
C HIS A 235 6.93 -9.40 -6.05
N HIS A 236 7.94 -9.99 -6.72
CA HIS A 236 7.71 -10.78 -7.94
C HIS A 236 6.99 -12.11 -7.67
N MET A 237 7.01 -12.65 -6.44
CA MET A 237 6.21 -13.84 -6.12
C MET A 237 4.69 -13.56 -6.21
N LEU A 238 4.27 -12.33 -5.91
CA LEU A 238 2.86 -11.92 -6.06
C LEU A 238 2.45 -11.80 -7.54
N PHE A 239 3.38 -11.38 -8.40
CA PHE A 239 3.16 -11.32 -9.85
C PHE A 239 2.84 -12.70 -10.45
N LEU A 240 3.39 -13.79 -9.89
CA LEU A 240 3.02 -15.14 -10.32
C LEU A 240 1.53 -15.44 -10.11
N GLY A 241 0.89 -14.83 -9.11
CA GLY A 241 -0.55 -14.96 -8.88
C GLY A 241 -1.41 -14.42 -10.03
N VAL A 242 -0.94 -13.36 -10.71
CA VAL A 242 -1.61 -12.77 -11.88
C VAL A 242 -1.72 -13.78 -13.02
N ILE A 243 -0.68 -14.59 -13.23
CA ILE A 243 -0.61 -15.58 -14.32
C ILE A 243 -1.21 -16.92 -13.90
N LEU A 244 -1.02 -17.32 -12.64
CA LEU A 244 -1.42 -18.63 -12.14
C LEU A 244 -2.94 -18.85 -12.26
N LEU A 245 -3.75 -17.87 -11.86
CA LEU A 245 -5.20 -18.02 -11.83
C LEU A 245 -5.82 -18.20 -13.23
N PRO A 246 -5.50 -17.39 -14.26
CA PRO A 246 -5.95 -17.62 -15.62
C PRO A 246 -5.50 -18.97 -16.19
N VAL A 247 -4.26 -19.38 -15.94
CA VAL A 247 -3.73 -20.67 -16.42
C VAL A 247 -4.46 -21.85 -15.78
N LEU A 248 -4.81 -21.77 -14.50
CA LEU A 248 -5.61 -22.79 -13.83
C LEU A 248 -7.05 -22.83 -14.38
N SER A 249 -7.64 -21.66 -14.65
CA SER A 249 -8.97 -21.57 -15.28
C SER A 249 -8.97 -22.20 -16.67
N GLU A 250 -7.96 -21.94 -17.51
CA GLU A 250 -7.78 -22.61 -18.82
C GLU A 250 -7.65 -24.13 -18.73
N LYS A 251 -7.12 -24.64 -17.61
CA LYS A 251 -7.02 -26.08 -17.33
C LYS A 251 -8.29 -26.67 -16.69
N GLY A 252 -9.39 -25.91 -16.63
CA GLY A 252 -10.71 -26.38 -16.17
C GLY A 252 -11.04 -26.06 -14.72
N MET A 253 -10.27 -25.22 -14.03
CA MET A 253 -10.64 -24.74 -12.70
C MET A 253 -11.84 -23.78 -12.81
N LEU A 254 -12.94 -24.08 -12.12
CA LEU A 254 -14.08 -23.15 -12.07
C LEU A 254 -13.67 -21.84 -11.37
N ASP A 255 -14.10 -20.71 -11.93
CA ASP A 255 -13.70 -19.36 -11.50
C ASP A 255 -13.92 -19.09 -10.00
N TRP A 256 -14.99 -19.63 -9.40
CA TRP A 256 -15.25 -19.43 -7.98
C TRP A 256 -14.18 -20.07 -7.06
N HIS A 257 -13.38 -21.04 -7.52
CA HIS A 257 -12.27 -21.58 -6.73
C HIS A 257 -11.15 -20.56 -6.51
N SER A 258 -11.00 -19.58 -7.40
CA SER A 258 -9.93 -18.57 -7.34
C SER A 258 -9.92 -17.80 -6.02
N GLY A 259 -11.09 -17.39 -5.53
CA GLY A 259 -11.22 -16.68 -4.26
C GLY A 259 -10.77 -17.52 -3.06
N ILE A 260 -10.99 -18.85 -3.08
CA ILE A 260 -10.54 -19.76 -2.02
C ILE A 260 -9.00 -19.88 -2.05
N VAL A 261 -8.42 -20.05 -3.24
CA VAL A 261 -6.96 -20.14 -3.42
C VAL A 261 -6.28 -18.88 -2.90
N VAL A 262 -6.82 -17.70 -3.24
CA VAL A 262 -6.29 -16.41 -2.76
C VAL A 262 -6.48 -16.25 -1.25
N ALA A 263 -7.64 -16.62 -0.70
CA ALA A 263 -7.90 -16.52 0.73
C ALA A 263 -6.89 -17.33 1.55
N ILE A 264 -6.58 -18.57 1.16
CA ILE A 264 -5.56 -19.40 1.82
C ILE A 264 -4.20 -18.70 1.85
N GLY A 265 -3.80 -18.06 0.74
CA GLY A 265 -2.56 -17.28 0.66
C GLY A 265 -2.53 -16.09 1.64
N THR A 266 -3.65 -15.39 1.81
CA THR A 266 -3.73 -14.19 2.67
C THR A 266 -3.73 -14.47 4.18
N ILE A 267 -4.09 -15.69 4.62
CA ILE A 267 -4.07 -16.06 6.05
C ILE A 267 -2.67 -15.90 6.64
N GLY A 268 -1.63 -16.28 5.89
CA GLY A 268 -0.24 -16.14 6.30
C GLY A 268 0.15 -14.67 6.56
N SER A 269 -0.15 -13.79 5.60
CA SER A 269 0.16 -12.35 5.68
C SER A 269 -0.59 -11.64 6.82
N MET A 270 -1.84 -12.04 7.11
CA MET A 270 -2.65 -11.45 8.18
C MET A 270 -2.02 -11.68 9.57
N PHE A 271 -1.60 -12.91 9.88
CA PHE A 271 -0.96 -13.19 11.18
C PHE A 271 0.43 -12.58 11.28
N ALA A 272 1.20 -12.57 10.18
CA ALA A 272 2.49 -11.90 10.13
C ALA A 272 2.35 -10.40 10.48
N SER A 273 1.35 -9.72 9.91
CA SER A 273 1.08 -8.29 10.15
C SER A 273 0.73 -7.97 11.60
N LYS A 274 -0.10 -8.81 12.25
CA LYS A 274 -0.51 -8.60 13.66
C LYS A 274 0.66 -8.66 14.64
N TYR A 275 1.58 -9.61 14.42
CA TYR A 275 2.69 -9.88 15.35
C TYR A 275 4.01 -9.22 14.96
N ALA A 276 4.05 -8.52 13.82
CA ALA A 276 5.25 -7.86 13.31
C ALA A 276 5.95 -6.99 14.37
N TYR A 277 5.19 -6.20 15.14
CA TYR A 277 5.75 -5.32 16.18
C TYR A 277 6.37 -6.08 17.38
N LYS A 278 5.96 -7.32 17.65
CA LYS A 278 6.49 -8.14 18.76
C LYS A 278 7.85 -8.75 18.41
N ASN A 279 8.02 -9.11 17.13
CA ASN A 279 9.26 -9.68 16.61
C ASN A 279 10.29 -8.61 16.19
N TRP A 280 9.87 -7.33 16.11
CA TRP A 280 10.74 -6.18 15.83
C TRP A 280 12.07 -6.22 16.60
N ARG A 281 12.05 -6.36 17.94
CA ARG A 281 13.30 -6.34 18.74
C ARG A 281 14.24 -7.49 18.43
N LYS A 282 13.71 -8.66 18.07
CA LYS A 282 14.53 -9.83 17.69
C LYS A 282 15.13 -9.66 16.29
N MET A 283 14.36 -9.13 15.34
CA MET A 283 14.86 -8.80 14.00
C MET A 283 15.88 -7.67 14.04
N GLU A 284 15.66 -6.63 14.86
CA GLU A 284 16.61 -5.55 15.09
C GLU A 284 17.91 -6.10 15.70
N LEU A 285 17.83 -6.95 16.73
CA LEU A 285 19.00 -7.65 17.27
C LEU A 285 19.69 -8.56 16.26
N GLN A 286 18.99 -9.28 15.39
CA GLN A 286 19.61 -10.17 14.39
C GLN A 286 20.20 -9.41 13.20
N LEU A 287 19.51 -8.35 12.74
CA LEU A 287 20.06 -7.38 11.82
C LEU A 287 21.34 -6.83 12.46
N PHE A 288 21.27 -6.20 13.64
CA PHE A 288 22.42 -5.58 14.31
C PHE A 288 23.54 -6.55 14.69
N LEU A 289 23.25 -7.81 15.06
CA LEU A 289 24.25 -8.84 15.31
C LEU A 289 24.89 -9.35 14.01
N GLY A 290 24.15 -9.35 12.89
CA GLY A 290 24.72 -9.47 11.54
C GLY A 290 25.42 -8.19 11.04
N PHE A 291 25.22 -7.04 11.71
CA PHE A 291 25.96 -5.77 11.56
C PHE A 291 27.07 -5.57 12.60
N GLY A 292 27.26 -6.51 13.53
CA GLY A 292 28.24 -6.40 14.60
C GLY A 292 29.58 -6.99 14.18
N ASN A 293 30.42 -6.18 13.54
CA ASN A 293 31.86 -6.39 13.69
C ASN A 293 32.27 -5.79 15.06
N ASN A 294 33.15 -6.49 15.76
CA ASN A 294 33.30 -6.53 17.21
C ASN A 294 33.87 -5.26 17.89
N ASN A 295 33.67 -4.05 17.33
CA ASN A 295 34.44 -2.86 17.75
C ASN A 295 33.69 -1.53 17.86
N SER A 296 32.37 -1.51 18.08
CA SER A 296 31.67 -0.24 18.37
C SER A 296 30.65 -0.34 19.50
N ARG A 297 31.14 -0.38 20.74
CA ARG A 297 30.31 -0.23 21.95
C ARG A 297 29.84 1.22 22.22
N ASN A 298 30.08 2.18 21.33
CA ASN A 298 29.81 3.61 21.58
C ASN A 298 28.63 4.24 20.81
N THR A 299 27.79 3.47 20.10
CA THR A 299 26.64 4.03 19.35
C THR A 299 25.30 4.01 20.10
N LEU A 300 25.31 3.85 21.42
CA LEU A 300 24.11 3.84 22.27
C LEU A 300 23.57 5.23 22.68
N ASN A 301 23.89 6.28 21.92
CA ASN A 301 23.30 7.61 22.12
C ASN A 301 22.53 8.08 20.87
N CYS A 302 21.46 7.36 20.53
CA CYS A 302 20.39 7.86 19.65
C CYS A 302 19.32 8.62 20.47
N HIS A 303 19.77 9.41 21.44
CA HIS A 303 18.98 10.38 22.18
C HIS A 303 19.66 11.73 22.02
N ARG A 304 18.98 12.66 21.34
CA ARG A 304 19.40 14.04 20.98
C ARG A 304 20.06 14.19 19.61
N SER A 305 19.27 14.09 18.55
CA SER A 305 19.31 15.14 17.52
C SER A 305 17.94 15.26 16.87
N HIS A 306 17.42 16.48 16.90
CA HIS A 306 16.23 16.87 16.17
C HIS A 306 16.53 16.86 14.67
N SER A 307 15.52 16.46 13.90
CA SER A 307 15.37 16.62 12.43
C SER A 307 15.99 15.52 11.56
N ARG A 308 15.10 14.98 10.69
CA ARG A 308 15.39 14.28 9.43
C ARG A 308 16.24 13.02 9.52
N PHE A 309 15.66 11.95 10.02
CA PHE A 309 15.77 10.62 9.42
C PHE A 309 14.49 9.89 9.82
N MET A 310 13.88 9.14 8.90
CA MET A 310 12.78 8.21 9.24
C MET A 310 13.22 7.46 10.50
N ASP A 311 12.43 7.54 11.57
CA ASP A 311 12.63 6.68 12.73
C ASP A 311 12.77 5.24 12.20
N CYS A 312 13.73 4.46 12.72
CA CYS A 312 13.95 3.07 12.31
C CYS A 312 12.63 2.24 12.35
N ASN A 313 11.68 2.64 13.19
CA ASN A 313 10.32 2.11 13.24
C ASN A 313 9.54 2.22 11.92
N SER A 314 9.75 3.27 11.13
CA SER A 314 9.01 3.55 9.88
C SER A 314 9.59 2.77 8.70
N ILE A 315 10.91 2.56 8.67
CA ILE A 315 11.61 1.90 7.55
C ILE A 315 11.24 0.41 7.42
N LEU A 316 11.04 -0.31 8.53
CA LEU A 316 10.73 -1.73 8.48
C LEU A 316 9.22 -2.02 8.46
N VAL A 317 8.40 -1.12 9.01
CA VAL A 317 6.94 -1.16 8.81
C VAL A 317 6.61 -0.95 7.33
N PHE A 318 7.36 -0.10 6.63
CA PHE A 318 7.32 0.02 5.16
C PHE A 318 7.66 -1.30 4.45
N SER A 319 8.49 -2.17 5.05
CA SER A 319 8.78 -3.51 4.54
C SER A 319 7.63 -4.48 4.76
N ILE A 320 6.89 -4.35 5.87
CA ILE A 320 5.78 -5.25 6.24
C ILE A 320 4.52 -4.87 5.47
N GLN A 321 4.32 -3.59 5.12
CA GLN A 321 3.13 -3.09 4.41
C GLN A 321 3.03 -3.54 2.95
N CYS A 322 4.04 -4.26 2.46
CA CYS A 322 4.07 -4.88 1.14
C CYS A 322 4.08 -6.43 1.20
N PHE A 323 3.71 -7.04 2.34
CA PHE A 323 3.52 -8.48 2.52
C PHE A 323 2.05 -8.91 2.61
#